data_AF-A0A0N8K184-F1
#
_entry.id   AF-A0A0N8K184-F1
#
_cell.length_a   1.000
_cell.length_b   1.000
_cell.length_c   1.000
_cell.angle_alpha   90.00
_cell.angle_beta   90.00
_cell.angle_gamma   90.00
#
_symmetry.space_group_name_H-M   'P 1'
#
loop_
_entity.id
_entity.type
_entity.pdbx_description
1 polymer ?
#
loop_
_entity_poly.entity_id
_entity_poly.type
_entity_poly.pdbx_seq_one_letter_code
_entity_poly.pdbx_strand_id
1 'polypeptide(L)'
;FLQQYRHYQSHIQILKLQPDKPNKELTDLVIFLAQVGHCYQERLSTFAQELMELLLNHHTVLEHDLRMTFCKALILLRNKDLISPTGLLELFFELLRCRDKLLRKTLYTHIVTDIKNINAKHKNNKVNTALQNFMYTMLRDSNAVAAKMSLDVMVE
;
A
#
# COMPACT_ATOMS: atom_id res chain seq x y z
N PHE A 1 -11.15 3.74 -21.00
CA PHE A 1 -11.18 4.02 -19.55
C PHE A 1 -12.49 3.58 -18.88
N LEU A 2 -13.64 4.23 -19.14
CA LEU A 2 -14.89 3.98 -18.39
C LEU A 2 -15.37 2.52 -18.38
N GLN A 3 -15.21 1.82 -19.51
CA GLN A 3 -15.52 0.39 -19.58
C GLN A 3 -14.66 -0.41 -18.60
N GLN A 4 -13.33 -0.21 -18.61
CA GLN A 4 -12.41 -0.88 -17.69
C GLN A 4 -12.68 -0.52 -16.23
N TYR A 5 -13.05 0.74 -15.95
CA TYR A 5 -13.42 1.14 -14.60
C TYR A 5 -14.67 0.41 -14.10
N ARG A 6 -15.69 0.23 -14.94
CA ARG A 6 -16.87 -0.58 -14.59
C ARG A 6 -16.51 -2.04 -14.34
N HIS A 7 -15.64 -2.63 -15.16
CA HIS A 7 -15.17 -4.00 -14.94
C HIS A 7 -14.42 -4.10 -13.61
N TYR A 8 -13.53 -3.17 -13.30
CA TYR A 8 -12.86 -3.09 -12.00
C TYR A 8 -13.87 -3.09 -10.84
N GLN A 9 -14.88 -2.21 -10.91
CA GLN A 9 -15.90 -2.12 -9.87
C GLN A 9 -16.64 -3.46 -9.67
N SER A 10 -17.00 -4.14 -10.75
CA SER A 10 -17.63 -5.47 -10.66
C SER A 10 -16.70 -6.50 -10.01
N HIS A 11 -15.42 -6.55 -10.38
CA HIS A 11 -14.46 -7.50 -9.81
C HIS A 11 -14.19 -7.23 -8.32
N ILE A 12 -14.19 -5.97 -7.90
CA ILE A 12 -14.03 -5.60 -6.49
C ILE A 12 -15.21 -6.10 -5.66
N GLN A 13 -16.44 -5.99 -6.16
CA GLN A 13 -17.61 -6.53 -5.45
C GLN A 13 -17.50 -8.06 -5.28
N ILE A 14 -17.02 -8.76 -6.30
CA ILE A 14 -16.78 -10.21 -6.22
C ILE A 14 -15.66 -10.52 -5.20
N LEU A 15 -14.57 -9.76 -5.21
CA LEU A 15 -13.46 -9.92 -4.27
C LEU A 15 -13.91 -9.73 -2.82
N LYS A 16 -14.78 -8.74 -2.54
CA LYS A 16 -15.33 -8.51 -1.20
C LYS A 16 -16.13 -9.71 -0.68
N LEU A 17 -16.70 -10.53 -1.57
CA LEU A 17 -17.40 -11.77 -1.22
C LEU A 17 -16.44 -12.96 -1.09
N GLN A 18 -15.38 -13.01 -1.90
CA GLN A 18 -14.43 -14.13 -1.99
C GLN A 18 -12.98 -13.62 -2.09
N PRO A 19 -12.40 -13.14 -0.97
CA PRO A 19 -11.08 -12.48 -0.96
C PRO A 19 -9.90 -13.44 -1.16
N ASP A 20 -10.12 -14.74 -0.98
CA ASP A 20 -9.11 -15.81 -1.06
C ASP A 20 -8.85 -16.28 -2.50
N LYS A 21 -9.70 -15.90 -3.45
CA LYS A 21 -9.58 -16.39 -4.83
C LYS A 21 -8.65 -15.52 -5.68
N PRO A 22 -7.78 -16.13 -6.50
CA PRO A 22 -6.98 -15.39 -7.47
C PRO A 22 -7.88 -14.71 -8.50
N ASN A 23 -7.52 -13.49 -8.89
CA ASN A 23 -8.25 -12.73 -9.90
C ASN A 23 -7.26 -11.99 -10.81
N LYS A 24 -6.84 -12.65 -11.89
CA LYS A 24 -5.86 -12.11 -12.86
C LYS A 24 -6.41 -10.88 -13.58
N GLU A 25 -7.68 -10.90 -13.97
CA GLU A 25 -8.30 -9.75 -14.62
C GLU A 25 -8.32 -8.52 -13.70
N LEU A 26 -8.63 -8.72 -12.40
CA LEU A 26 -8.56 -7.63 -11.43
C LEU A 26 -7.12 -7.11 -11.26
N THR A 27 -6.13 -7.99 -11.31
CA THR A 27 -4.71 -7.60 -11.26
C THR A 27 -4.36 -6.65 -12.40
N ASP A 28 -4.73 -7.00 -13.63
CA ASP A 28 -4.47 -6.18 -14.83
C ASP A 28 -5.25 -4.85 -14.78
N LEU A 29 -6.51 -4.90 -14.35
CA LEU A 29 -7.35 -3.70 -14.19
C LEU A 29 -6.78 -2.73 -13.17
N VAL A 30 -6.32 -3.22 -12.01
CA VAL A 30 -5.72 -2.38 -10.96
C VAL A 30 -4.45 -1.69 -11.44
N ILE A 31 -3.57 -2.41 -12.13
CA ILE A 31 -2.36 -1.82 -12.70
C ILE A 31 -2.70 -0.79 -13.77
N PHE A 32 -3.64 -1.10 -14.68
CA PHE A 32 -4.10 -0.16 -15.70
C PHE A 32 -4.63 1.13 -15.07
N LEU A 33 -5.51 1.05 -14.07
CA LEU A 33 -6.07 2.21 -13.38
C LEU A 33 -4.99 3.03 -12.65
N ALA A 34 -4.04 2.39 -11.99
CA ALA A 34 -2.91 3.09 -11.35
C ALA A 34 -1.99 3.79 -12.36
N GLN A 35 -1.82 3.23 -13.56
CA GLN A 35 -1.05 3.86 -14.64
C GLN A 35 -1.75 5.12 -15.15
N VAL A 36 -3.06 5.06 -15.40
CA VAL A 36 -3.84 6.20 -15.94
C VAL A 36 -4.40 7.13 -14.86
N GLY A 37 -4.13 6.87 -13.58
CA GLY A 37 -4.69 7.61 -12.44
C GLY A 37 -4.59 9.13 -12.54
N HIS A 38 -3.39 9.61 -12.91
CA HIS A 38 -3.11 11.04 -13.08
C HIS A 38 -3.97 11.74 -14.14
N CYS A 39 -4.45 11.03 -15.15
CA CYS A 39 -5.32 11.57 -16.20
C CYS A 39 -6.80 11.66 -15.79
N TYR A 40 -7.20 10.93 -14.74
CA TYR A 40 -8.61 10.76 -14.34
C TYR A 40 -8.81 10.93 -12.83
N GLN A 41 -8.18 11.94 -12.23
CA GLN A 41 -8.14 12.15 -10.77
C GLN A 41 -9.52 12.24 -10.13
N GLU A 42 -10.45 12.98 -10.73
CA GLU A 42 -11.82 13.09 -10.21
C GLU A 42 -12.53 11.74 -10.16
N ARG A 43 -12.39 10.95 -11.23
CA ARG A 43 -13.06 9.64 -11.38
C ARG A 43 -12.42 8.55 -10.51
N LEU A 44 -11.13 8.67 -10.20
CA LEU A 44 -10.36 7.72 -9.39
C LEU A 44 -10.03 8.24 -7.99
N SER A 45 -10.73 9.28 -7.53
CA SER A 45 -10.52 9.90 -6.21
C SER A 45 -10.63 8.89 -5.06
N THR A 46 -11.52 7.89 -5.17
CA THR A 46 -11.71 6.86 -4.15
C THR A 46 -10.89 5.59 -4.39
N PHE A 47 -10.21 5.46 -5.53
CA PHE A 47 -9.55 4.23 -5.94
C PHE A 47 -8.44 3.80 -4.97
N ALA A 48 -7.55 4.73 -4.61
CA ALA A 48 -6.47 4.42 -3.68
C ALA A 48 -7.00 4.02 -2.30
N GLN A 49 -7.98 4.75 -1.79
CA GLN A 49 -8.59 4.48 -0.49
C GLN A 49 -9.25 3.10 -0.46
N GLU A 50 -9.94 2.71 -1.54
CA GLU A 50 -10.55 1.37 -1.64
C GLU A 50 -9.50 0.26 -1.60
N LEU A 51 -8.37 0.42 -2.30
CA LEU A 51 -7.26 -0.55 -2.24
C LEU A 51 -6.64 -0.63 -0.84
N MET A 52 -6.47 0.52 -0.17
CA MET A 52 -5.94 0.59 1.19
C MET A 52 -6.85 -0.14 2.19
N GLU A 53 -8.16 0.06 2.09
CA GLU A 53 -9.14 -0.61 2.95
C GLU A 53 -9.19 -2.12 2.70
N LEU A 54 -9.14 -2.55 1.44
CA LEU A 54 -9.10 -3.97 1.10
C LEU A 54 -7.85 -4.65 1.65
N LEU A 55 -6.69 -4.00 1.55
CA LEU A 55 -5.46 -4.50 2.17
C LEU A 55 -5.61 -4.55 3.69
N LEU A 56 -6.03 -3.47 4.35
CA LEU A 56 -6.14 -3.43 5.81
C LEU A 56 -7.11 -4.50 6.36
N ASN A 57 -8.24 -4.73 5.69
CA ASN A 57 -9.26 -5.67 6.16
C ASN A 57 -8.99 -7.13 5.78
N HIS A 58 -8.26 -7.38 4.68
CA HIS A 58 -8.13 -8.73 4.11
C HIS A 58 -6.68 -9.17 3.83
N HIS A 59 -5.65 -8.46 4.30
CA HIS A 59 -4.25 -8.80 3.99
C HIS A 59 -3.82 -10.20 4.41
N THR A 60 -4.50 -10.89 5.33
CA THR A 60 -4.16 -12.27 5.69
C THR A 60 -4.77 -13.30 4.74
N VAL A 61 -5.90 -12.98 4.10
CA VAL A 61 -6.69 -13.88 3.27
C VAL A 61 -6.48 -13.62 1.78
N LEU A 62 -6.20 -12.37 1.39
CA LEU A 62 -5.91 -11.99 0.01
C LEU A 62 -4.82 -12.87 -0.58
N GLU A 63 -5.05 -13.34 -1.81
CA GLU A 63 -4.05 -14.06 -2.59
C GLU A 63 -2.75 -13.23 -2.74
N HIS A 64 -1.59 -13.90 -2.77
CA HIS A 64 -0.29 -13.24 -2.64
C HIS A 64 0.02 -12.29 -3.81
N ASP A 65 -0.29 -12.68 -5.04
CA ASP A 65 -0.04 -11.88 -6.23
C ASP A 65 -0.97 -10.67 -6.28
N LEU A 66 -2.24 -10.86 -5.94
CA LEU A 66 -3.20 -9.75 -5.86
C LEU A 66 -2.80 -8.75 -4.77
N ARG A 67 -2.39 -9.23 -3.59
CA ARG A 67 -1.89 -8.38 -2.49
C ARG A 67 -0.66 -7.57 -2.90
N MET A 68 0.31 -8.21 -3.55
CA MET A 68 1.50 -7.56 -4.11
C MET A 68 1.11 -6.51 -5.16
N THR A 69 0.14 -6.83 -6.02
CA THR A 69 -0.35 -5.92 -7.06
C THR A 69 -0.96 -4.66 -6.47
N PHE A 70 -1.80 -4.79 -5.43
CA PHE A 70 -2.38 -3.63 -4.76
C PHE A 70 -1.30 -2.74 -4.14
N CYS A 71 -0.29 -3.35 -3.50
CA CYS A 71 0.85 -2.60 -2.96
C CYS A 71 1.61 -1.85 -4.06
N LYS A 72 1.91 -2.50 -5.20
CA LYS A 72 2.58 -1.87 -6.35
C LYS A 72 1.76 -0.74 -6.97
N ALA A 73 0.44 -0.92 -7.06
CA ALA A 73 -0.47 0.12 -7.55
C ALA A 73 -0.45 1.36 -6.64
N LEU A 74 -0.52 1.16 -5.32
CA LEU A 74 -0.42 2.25 -4.35
C LEU A 74 0.96 2.95 -4.40
N ILE A 75 2.06 2.20 -4.50
CA ILE A 75 3.40 2.75 -4.72
C ILE A 75 3.46 3.62 -5.99
N LEU A 76 2.85 3.15 -7.08
CA LEU A 76 2.81 3.91 -8.33
C LEU A 76 2.02 5.21 -8.21
N LEU A 77 0.89 5.19 -7.49
CA LEU A 77 0.12 6.39 -7.20
C LEU A 77 0.90 7.36 -6.31
N ARG A 78 1.64 6.83 -5.32
CA ARG A 78 2.51 7.62 -4.43
C ARG A 78 3.60 8.34 -5.19
N ASN A 79 4.29 7.62 -6.08
CA ASN A 79 5.37 8.19 -6.90
C ASN A 79 4.89 9.27 -7.87
N LYS A 80 3.58 9.36 -8.14
CA LYS A 80 2.93 10.41 -8.94
C LYS A 80 2.31 11.52 -8.07
N ASP A 81 2.58 11.52 -6.77
CA ASP A 81 2.01 12.45 -5.78
C ASP A 81 0.47 12.45 -5.73
N LEU A 82 -0.17 11.34 -6.12
CA LEU A 82 -1.63 11.21 -6.10
C LEU A 82 -2.18 10.77 -4.74
N ILE A 83 -1.31 10.32 -3.83
CA ILE A 83 -1.67 9.91 -2.47
C ILE A 83 -0.69 10.47 -1.44
N SER A 84 -1.23 10.80 -0.26
CA SER A 84 -0.43 11.26 0.87
C SER A 84 0.46 10.13 1.42
N PRO A 85 1.68 10.43 1.89
CA PRO A 85 2.58 9.42 2.42
C PRO A 85 2.10 8.80 3.73
N THR A 86 1.51 9.60 4.61
CA THR A 86 1.25 9.21 6.01
C THR A 86 0.41 7.94 6.10
N GLY A 87 -0.81 7.95 5.54
CA GLY A 87 -1.69 6.77 5.60
C GLY A 87 -1.15 5.57 4.83
N LEU A 88 -0.40 5.80 3.75
CA LEU A 88 0.21 4.71 2.97
C LEU A 88 1.32 4.00 3.76
N LEU A 89 2.20 4.78 4.39
CA LEU A 89 3.31 4.24 5.17
C LEU A 89 2.80 3.47 6.37
N GLU A 90 1.81 4.00 7.10
CA GLU A 90 1.13 3.29 8.20
C GLU A 90 0.60 1.92 7.73
N LEU A 91 -0.13 1.88 6.62
CA LEU A 91 -0.59 0.62 6.01
C LEU A 91 0.58 -0.32 5.67
N PHE A 92 1.66 0.18 5.09
CA PHE A 92 2.78 -0.67 4.69
C PHE A 92 3.52 -1.26 5.88
N PHE A 93 3.68 -0.51 6.98
CA PHE A 93 4.17 -1.07 8.23
C PHE A 93 3.24 -2.17 8.75
N GLU A 94 1.92 -1.99 8.71
CA GLU A 94 0.95 -3.03 9.09
C GLU A 94 1.14 -4.32 8.27
N LEU A 95 1.36 -4.17 6.96
CA LEU A 95 1.58 -5.27 6.04
C LEU A 95 2.94 -5.97 6.23
N LEU A 96 3.91 -5.39 6.95
CA LEU A 96 5.17 -6.08 7.30
C LEU A 96 4.94 -7.32 8.19
N ARG A 97 3.76 -7.45 8.80
CA ARG A 97 3.38 -8.65 9.56
C ARG A 97 3.07 -9.86 8.68
N CYS A 98 2.80 -9.64 7.39
CA CYS A 98 2.46 -10.72 6.47
C CYS A 98 3.60 -11.74 6.34
N ARG A 99 3.27 -13.03 6.31
CA ARG A 99 4.23 -14.13 6.12
C ARG A 99 4.64 -14.27 4.65
N ASP A 100 5.06 -13.18 4.03
CA ASP A 100 5.52 -13.11 2.65
C ASP A 100 6.86 -12.36 2.63
N LYS A 101 7.93 -13.07 2.24
CA LYS A 101 9.28 -12.52 2.22
C LYS A 101 9.47 -11.49 1.10
N LEU A 102 8.88 -11.72 -0.07
CA LEU A 102 9.02 -10.85 -1.23
C LEU A 102 8.24 -9.54 -1.02
N LEU A 103 7.02 -9.64 -0.47
CA LEU A 103 6.23 -8.49 -0.09
C LEU A 103 6.97 -7.62 0.92
N ARG A 104 7.43 -8.21 2.02
CA ARG A 104 8.16 -7.46 3.06
C ARG A 104 9.39 -6.75 2.52
N LYS A 105 10.19 -7.41 1.68
CA LYS A 105 11.35 -6.78 1.04
C LYS A 105 10.93 -5.59 0.16
N THR A 106 9.88 -5.76 -0.64
CA THR A 106 9.38 -4.72 -1.55
C THR A 106 8.87 -3.50 -0.77
N LEU A 107 8.08 -3.74 0.27
CA LEU A 107 7.54 -2.68 1.13
C LEU A 107 8.65 -1.96 1.88
N TYR A 108 9.60 -2.69 2.47
CA TYR A 108 10.75 -2.10 3.16
C TYR A 108 11.55 -1.16 2.26
N THR A 109 11.94 -1.63 1.07
CA THR A 109 12.68 -0.79 0.11
C THR A 109 11.91 0.48 -0.24
N HIS A 110 10.59 0.37 -0.46
CA HIS A 110 9.79 1.55 -0.77
C HIS A 110 9.67 2.51 0.43
N ILE A 111 9.36 2.01 1.64
CA ILE A 111 9.23 2.81 2.85
C ILE A 111 10.49 3.66 3.07
N VAL A 112 11.67 3.04 3.07
CA VAL A 112 12.95 3.73 3.25
C VAL A 112 13.13 4.80 2.16
N THR A 113 12.88 4.43 0.90
CA THR A 113 13.08 5.35 -0.24
C THR A 113 12.13 6.53 -0.17
N ASP A 114 10.85 6.31 0.15
CA ASP A 114 9.85 7.39 0.25
C ASP A 114 10.17 8.32 1.42
N ILE A 115 10.55 7.80 2.60
CA ILE A 115 10.98 8.63 3.74
C ILE A 115 12.21 9.48 3.39
N LYS A 116 13.20 8.90 2.70
CA LYS A 116 14.40 9.63 2.22
C LYS A 116 14.00 10.74 1.24
N ASN A 117 13.11 10.44 0.29
CA ASN A 117 12.63 11.42 -0.68
C ASN A 117 11.81 12.56 -0.04
N ILE A 118 10.94 12.23 0.92
CA ILE A 118 10.15 13.22 1.68
C ILE A 118 11.07 14.19 2.42
N ASN A 119 12.20 13.70 2.93
CA ASN A 119 13.17 14.50 3.69
C ASN A 119 14.32 15.07 2.82
N ALA A 120 14.33 14.83 1.50
CA ALA A 120 15.47 15.16 0.64
C ALA A 120 15.74 16.67 0.53
N LYS A 121 14.68 17.50 0.51
CA LYS A 121 14.82 18.97 0.44
C LYS A 121 14.87 19.62 1.82
N HIS A 122 13.97 19.20 2.70
CA HIS A 122 13.86 19.70 4.08
C HIS A 122 13.24 18.62 4.96
N LYS A 123 13.49 18.68 6.26
CA LYS A 123 12.88 17.76 7.21
C LYS A 123 11.36 17.98 7.26
N ASN A 124 10.59 16.96 6.92
CA ASN A 124 9.14 16.99 7.07
C ASN A 124 8.76 16.50 8.47
N ASN A 125 8.88 17.39 9.45
CA ASN A 125 8.64 17.06 10.86
C ASN A 125 7.24 16.48 11.11
N LYS A 126 6.21 16.92 10.36
CA LYS A 126 4.84 16.40 10.52
C LYS A 126 4.79 14.91 10.19
N VAL A 127 5.31 14.52 9.02
CA VAL A 127 5.35 13.10 8.62
C VAL A 127 6.26 12.31 9.55
N ASN A 128 7.45 12.84 9.87
CA ASN A 128 8.41 12.14 10.72
C ASN A 128 7.85 11.88 12.13
N THR A 129 7.18 12.84 12.75
CA THR A 129 6.55 12.65 14.07
C THR A 129 5.41 11.63 14.00
N ALA A 130 4.57 11.67 12.96
CA ALA A 130 3.51 10.68 12.78
C ALA A 130 4.08 9.26 12.64
N LEU A 131 5.11 9.09 11.80
CA LEU A 131 5.79 7.81 11.60
C LEU A 131 6.48 7.32 12.86
N GLN A 132 7.17 8.19 13.60
CA GLN A 132 7.81 7.81 14.86
C GLN A 132 6.78 7.31 15.88
N ASN A 133 5.68 8.04 16.05
CA ASN A 133 4.59 7.64 16.95
C ASN A 133 4.02 6.27 16.57
N PHE A 134 3.81 6.05 15.27
CA PHE A 134 3.35 4.78 14.75
C PHE A 134 4.39 3.65 14.94
N MET A 135 5.67 3.93 14.69
CA MET A 135 6.73 2.93 14.89
C MET A 135 6.88 2.54 16.36
N TYR A 136 6.66 3.46 17.31
CA TYR A 136 6.67 3.11 18.73
C TYR A 136 5.57 2.12 19.11
N THR A 137 4.40 2.14 18.45
CA THR A 137 3.38 1.11 18.66
C THR A 137 3.84 -0.22 18.05
N MET A 138 4.47 -0.18 16.89
CA MET A 138 5.03 -1.37 16.21
C MET A 138 6.18 -2.05 16.98
N LEU A 139 7.01 -1.29 17.69
CA LEU A 139 8.08 -1.88 18.52
C LEU A 139 7.55 -2.70 19.70
N ARG A 140 6.30 -2.46 20.10
CA ARG A 140 5.59 -3.24 21.12
C ARG A 140 4.79 -4.39 20.53
N ASP A 141 4.85 -4.57 19.21
CA ASP A 141 4.10 -5.61 18.52
C ASP A 141 4.66 -7.01 18.82
N SER A 142 3.76 -7.99 18.95
CA SER A 142 4.12 -9.39 19.13
C SER A 142 4.89 -9.99 17.94
N ASN A 143 4.78 -9.41 16.75
CA ASN A 143 5.47 -9.87 15.56
C ASN A 143 6.92 -9.37 15.52
N ALA A 144 7.84 -10.20 16.01
CA ALA A 144 9.27 -9.87 16.08
C ALA A 144 9.88 -9.45 14.74
N VAL A 145 9.40 -9.99 13.60
CA VAL A 145 9.93 -9.60 12.29
C VAL A 145 9.47 -8.19 11.90
N ALA A 146 8.19 -7.87 12.09
CA ALA A 146 7.67 -6.54 11.82
C ALA A 146 8.29 -5.49 12.76
N ALA A 147 8.46 -5.81 14.04
CA ALA A 147 9.12 -4.94 15.01
C ALA A 147 10.59 -4.69 14.63
N LYS A 148 11.34 -5.75 14.28
CA LYS A 148 12.73 -5.62 13.81
C LYS A 148 12.82 -4.78 12.55
N MET A 149 12.01 -5.06 11.53
CA MET A 149 12.04 -4.30 10.29
C MET A 149 11.66 -2.83 10.51
N SER A 150 10.70 -2.54 11.38
CA SER A 150 10.35 -1.18 11.76
C SER A 150 11.52 -0.46 12.43
N LEU A 151 12.24 -1.14 13.32
CA LEU A 151 13.47 -0.62 13.93
C LEU A 151 14.56 -0.36 12.88
N ASP A 152 14.76 -1.30 11.96
CA ASP A 152 15.76 -1.16 10.88
C ASP A 152 15.45 0.07 10.01
N VAL A 153 14.17 0.36 9.72
CA VAL A 153 13.78 1.60 9.00
C VAL A 153 14.10 2.87 9.80
N MET A 154 14.03 2.84 11.14
CA MET A 154 14.36 4.01 11.97
C MET A 154 15.86 4.33 11.98
N VAL A 155 16.71 3.35 11.67
CA VAL A 155 18.17 3.48 11.69
C VAL A 155 18.74 3.91 10.32
N GLU A 156 18.07 3.55 9.21
CA GLU A 156 18.49 3.85 7.84
C GLU A 156 18.27 5.31 7.36
#